data_AF-A0A7Y5JK64-F1
#
_entry.id   AF-A0A7Y5JK64-F1
#
_cell.length_a   1.000
_cell.length_b   1.000
_cell.length_c   1.000
_cell.angle_alpha   90.00
_cell.angle_beta   90.00
_cell.angle_gamma   90.00
#
_symmetry.space_group_name_H-M   'P 1'
#
loop_
_entity.id
_entity.type
_entity.pdbx_description
1 polymer ?
#
loop_
_entity_poly.entity_id
_entity_poly.type
_entity_poly.pdbx_seq_one_letter_code
_entity_poly.pdbx_strand_id
1 'polypeptide(L)'
;MKSKLLAVAGLVLVGAMASMAQDRPADVPAPQPVKGKVVSVTAYRGQAMVTRAVPVPRGTGLIDVVVSGLPDQVFGGSLFADGGQGIEVRAVRFRTRVVGRDVSREAAALQQQLEDIAMRKRENAALTQLATQQLAFLDKLETFVAPTATVELSKGVLNAETIEKLTKFSFEKRAELVKARLQLGENTIKLGQEEQDTQRKLALLGGGDTRVEREAVVFLDKRAEGEGSLSLSYLVGNVNWRPSYNLRAESGKQSVKVEYSAIVNQMSGEDWHGVELTLSTASPALIARGATLLPMYVSLVERGQNAPVQDAAEWNKRRGDLKKNQQEAARSGPRAPSAQPADDRAANEQMERDLNRIADEMQKMELEASGEVLRQARAEAEGVSVEYRLPGSTGLASRADQQLVKIADLNLKASFAFVGTPVLSDYVYLEAEATNDSETVLLEGSYTSYLDGRFVGRSVIPLVGRGESFGVGFGIDSQLRVSRDVIEKKDEIKGGNRLVTYKYRLTVANYKSAEVVVRLMERIPAAPRADIRINLAETSEELSKDRLYLRDQRPKGVLRWDVKVPKGATGADTREVTYTYTMEYDKQMDVAGGR
;
A
#
# COMPACT_ATOMS: atom_id res chain seq x y z
N MET A 1 33.38 58.15 -46.31
CA MET A 1 33.02 56.93 -47.07
C MET A 1 32.94 55.79 -46.04
N LYS A 2 31.78 55.42 -45.46
CA LYS A 2 30.74 54.49 -45.98
C LYS A 2 31.34 53.34 -46.78
N SER A 3 31.09 52.04 -46.62
CA SER A 3 30.34 51.17 -45.70
C SER A 3 30.37 49.79 -46.42
N LYS A 4 30.47 48.66 -45.71
CA LYS A 4 29.48 47.55 -45.82
C LYS A 4 29.92 46.30 -45.04
N LEU A 5 28.95 45.82 -44.26
CA LEU A 5 28.84 44.56 -43.53
C LEU A 5 28.98 43.33 -44.45
N LEU A 6 29.44 42.21 -43.88
CA LEU A 6 28.92 40.89 -44.23
C LEU A 6 28.66 40.06 -42.95
N ALA A 7 27.44 39.56 -42.85
CA ALA A 7 26.93 38.69 -41.80
C ALA A 7 27.35 37.24 -42.05
N VAL A 8 27.70 36.51 -40.98
CA VAL A 8 27.93 35.07 -41.00
C VAL A 8 26.67 34.39 -40.46
N ALA A 9 25.96 33.68 -41.33
CA ALA A 9 24.84 32.83 -40.98
C ALA A 9 25.35 31.43 -40.60
N GLY A 10 24.92 30.93 -39.44
CA GLY A 10 25.19 29.58 -38.98
C GLY A 10 24.41 28.53 -39.77
N LEU A 11 25.09 27.44 -40.12
CA LEU A 11 24.47 26.24 -40.69
C LEU A 11 24.58 25.11 -39.65
N VAL A 12 23.43 24.67 -39.17
CA VAL A 12 23.26 23.50 -38.30
C VAL A 12 23.37 22.25 -39.17
N LEU A 13 24.40 21.44 -38.94
CA LEU A 13 24.55 20.11 -39.57
C LEU A 13 23.69 19.09 -38.78
N VAL A 14 22.47 18.86 -39.24
CA VAL A 14 21.71 17.62 -38.94
C VAL A 14 21.81 16.75 -40.18
N GLY A 15 22.54 15.65 -40.10
CA GLY A 15 22.61 14.68 -41.18
C GLY A 15 23.73 13.67 -40.99
N ALA A 16 23.37 12.49 -40.47
CA ALA A 16 23.93 11.17 -40.81
C ALA A 16 23.84 10.18 -39.62
N MET A 17 22.62 9.79 -39.23
CA MET A 17 22.38 8.49 -38.57
C MET A 17 21.05 7.87 -39.04
N ALA A 18 20.78 8.00 -40.34
CA ALA A 18 19.65 7.39 -41.01
C ALA A 18 20.12 6.70 -42.30
N SER A 19 21.07 5.75 -42.19
CA SER A 19 21.41 4.89 -43.34
C SER A 19 21.99 3.51 -42.97
N MET A 20 21.80 3.01 -41.75
CA MET A 20 22.22 1.65 -41.37
C MET A 20 21.04 0.71 -41.05
N ALA A 21 19.84 1.03 -41.57
CA ALA A 21 18.62 0.24 -41.36
C ALA A 21 18.12 -0.46 -42.63
N GLN A 22 18.90 -0.52 -43.71
CA GLN A 22 18.54 -1.19 -44.96
C GLN A 22 19.63 -2.18 -45.36
N ASP A 23 19.68 -3.31 -44.66
CA ASP A 23 20.18 -4.57 -45.22
C ASP A 23 19.59 -5.76 -44.44
N ARG A 24 18.25 -5.80 -44.33
CA ARG A 24 17.54 -7.05 -44.05
C ARG A 24 17.09 -7.62 -45.39
N PRO A 25 17.54 -8.81 -45.80
CA PRO A 25 16.97 -9.48 -46.96
C PRO A 25 15.46 -9.68 -46.73
N ALA A 26 14.67 -9.34 -47.75
CA ALA A 26 13.21 -9.21 -47.70
C ALA A 26 12.43 -10.53 -47.51
N ASP A 27 13.10 -11.61 -47.11
CA ASP A 27 12.57 -12.98 -47.12
C ASP A 27 12.70 -13.72 -45.77
N VAL A 28 13.05 -13.01 -44.68
CA VAL A 28 12.99 -13.58 -43.33
C VAL A 28 11.61 -13.31 -42.74
N PRO A 29 10.77 -14.34 -42.49
CA PRO A 29 9.46 -14.15 -41.89
C PRO A 29 9.59 -13.44 -40.54
N ALA A 30 8.69 -12.49 -40.27
CA ALA A 30 8.70 -11.76 -39.01
C ALA A 30 8.66 -12.76 -37.84
N PRO A 31 9.53 -12.61 -36.82
CA PRO A 31 9.60 -13.57 -35.73
C PRO A 31 8.24 -13.66 -35.03
N GLN A 32 7.72 -14.88 -34.93
CA GLN A 32 6.43 -15.11 -34.28
C GLN A 32 6.56 -14.82 -32.78
N PRO A 33 5.62 -14.08 -32.18
CA PRO A 33 5.64 -13.80 -30.75
C PRO A 33 5.44 -15.08 -29.95
N VAL A 34 6.35 -15.36 -29.03
CA VAL A 34 6.34 -16.50 -28.13
C VAL A 34 5.94 -16.02 -26.73
N LYS A 35 5.06 -16.77 -26.05
CA LYS A 35 4.80 -16.54 -24.63
C LYS A 35 5.79 -17.35 -23.79
N GLY A 36 6.56 -16.66 -22.97
CA GLY A 36 7.36 -17.30 -21.92
C GLY A 36 6.50 -17.78 -20.76
N LYS A 37 6.94 -18.82 -20.05
CA LYS A 37 6.31 -19.29 -18.81
C LYS A 37 7.04 -18.69 -17.62
N VAL A 38 6.32 -18.04 -16.69
CA VAL A 38 6.92 -17.59 -15.42
C VAL A 38 7.38 -18.83 -14.63
N VAL A 39 8.64 -18.84 -14.21
CA VAL A 39 9.23 -19.96 -13.45
C VAL A 39 9.66 -19.57 -12.05
N SER A 40 10.11 -18.33 -11.85
CA SER A 40 10.57 -17.83 -10.56
C SER A 40 10.16 -16.38 -10.35
N VAL A 41 9.83 -16.04 -9.12
CA VAL A 41 9.47 -14.69 -8.70
C VAL A 41 10.10 -14.37 -7.36
N THR A 42 10.79 -13.24 -7.28
CA THR A 42 11.22 -12.65 -6.01
C THR A 42 10.38 -11.41 -5.72
N ALA A 43 9.47 -11.49 -4.75
CA ALA A 43 8.62 -10.39 -4.34
C ALA A 43 9.31 -9.54 -3.27
N TYR A 44 9.51 -8.26 -3.57
CA TYR A 44 10.04 -7.25 -2.67
C TYR A 44 8.90 -6.37 -2.13
N ARG A 45 9.23 -5.37 -1.32
CA ARG A 45 8.26 -4.36 -0.84
C ARG A 45 8.08 -3.26 -1.90
N GLY A 46 7.09 -3.40 -2.77
CA GLY A 46 6.70 -2.43 -3.80
C GLY A 46 6.88 -2.90 -5.24
N GLN A 47 7.68 -3.96 -5.46
CA GLN A 47 7.97 -4.52 -6.78
C GLN A 47 8.29 -6.01 -6.68
N ALA A 48 8.34 -6.71 -7.81
CA ALA A 48 8.84 -8.08 -7.90
C ALA A 48 9.79 -8.24 -9.09
N MET A 49 10.82 -9.07 -8.93
CA MET A 49 11.60 -9.60 -10.04
C MET A 49 10.90 -10.87 -10.54
N VAL A 50 10.57 -10.89 -11.82
CA VAL A 50 9.90 -12.02 -12.47
C VAL A 50 10.86 -12.61 -13.51
N THR A 51 11.05 -13.93 -13.47
CA THR A 51 11.84 -14.66 -14.46
C THR A 51 10.94 -15.60 -15.25
N ARG A 52 10.94 -15.44 -16.57
CA ARG A 52 10.26 -16.32 -17.54
C ARG A 52 11.27 -17.25 -18.21
N ALA A 53 10.92 -18.53 -18.32
CA ALA A 53 11.56 -19.43 -19.26
C ALA A 53 10.91 -19.25 -20.64
N VAL A 54 11.73 -18.91 -21.64
CA VAL A 54 11.29 -18.64 -23.00
C VAL A 54 11.91 -19.68 -23.92
N PRO A 55 11.10 -20.48 -24.65
CA PRO A 55 11.63 -21.44 -25.60
C PRO A 55 12.24 -20.72 -26.80
N VAL A 56 13.41 -21.19 -27.23
CA VAL A 56 14.14 -20.69 -28.39
C VAL A 56 14.02 -21.69 -29.54
N PRO A 57 13.47 -21.29 -30.70
CA PRO A 57 13.29 -22.17 -31.86
C PRO A 57 14.58 -22.86 -32.31
N ARG A 58 14.47 -24.01 -32.99
CA ARG A 58 15.60 -24.72 -33.61
C ARG A 58 16.30 -23.83 -34.65
N GLY A 59 17.60 -24.05 -34.82
CA GLY A 59 18.43 -23.29 -35.77
C GLY A 59 19.71 -22.75 -35.15
N THR A 60 20.62 -22.28 -35.99
CA THR A 60 21.92 -21.70 -35.61
C THR A 60 22.08 -20.30 -36.21
N GLY A 61 22.93 -19.48 -35.59
CA GLY A 61 23.22 -18.12 -35.99
C GLY A 61 22.35 -17.08 -35.29
N LEU A 62 22.19 -15.93 -35.93
CA LEU A 62 21.48 -14.77 -35.37
C LEU A 62 19.97 -14.97 -35.45
N ILE A 63 19.31 -14.93 -34.30
CA ILE A 63 17.85 -15.13 -34.17
C ILE A 63 17.27 -13.99 -33.33
N ASP A 64 16.14 -13.45 -33.77
CA ASP A 64 15.33 -12.50 -33.01
C ASP A 64 14.18 -13.27 -32.34
N VAL A 65 14.13 -13.29 -31.00
CA VAL A 65 13.02 -13.88 -30.24
C VAL A 65 12.14 -12.76 -29.70
N VAL A 66 10.88 -12.72 -30.13
CA VAL A 66 9.88 -11.77 -29.63
C VAL A 66 9.09 -12.42 -28.51
N VAL A 67 9.23 -11.91 -27.29
CA VAL A 67 8.49 -12.36 -26.11
C VAL A 67 7.31 -11.42 -25.88
N SER A 68 6.09 -11.93 -26.04
CA SER A 68 4.86 -11.13 -25.91
C SER A 68 4.19 -11.29 -24.54
N GLY A 69 3.19 -10.45 -24.29
CA GLY A 69 2.36 -10.50 -23.08
C GLY A 69 3.09 -10.10 -21.81
N LEU A 70 4.01 -9.13 -21.88
CA LEU A 70 4.56 -8.53 -20.67
C LEU A 70 3.48 -7.73 -19.93
N PRO A 71 3.48 -7.73 -18.58
CA PRO A 71 2.47 -7.06 -17.78
C PRO A 71 2.46 -5.54 -17.98
N ASP A 72 1.34 -4.90 -17.68
CA ASP A 72 1.19 -3.45 -17.79
C ASP A 72 2.15 -2.67 -16.89
N GLN A 73 2.47 -3.24 -15.73
CA GLN A 73 3.35 -2.66 -14.71
C GLN A 73 4.83 -3.04 -14.91
N VAL A 74 5.23 -3.56 -16.08
CA VAL A 74 6.63 -3.89 -16.36
C VAL A 74 7.48 -2.63 -16.46
N PHE A 75 8.65 -2.67 -15.84
CA PHE A 75 9.66 -1.64 -15.99
C PHE A 75 10.53 -1.94 -17.22
N GLY A 76 10.26 -1.27 -18.34
CA GLY A 76 10.91 -1.55 -19.64
C GLY A 76 12.45 -1.49 -19.63
N GLY A 77 13.06 -0.66 -18.78
CA GLY A 77 14.51 -0.60 -18.65
C GLY A 77 15.13 -1.78 -17.89
N SER A 78 14.33 -2.52 -17.10
CA SER A 78 14.82 -3.60 -16.23
C SER A 78 14.99 -4.95 -16.92
N LEU A 79 14.64 -5.04 -18.21
CA LEU A 79 14.66 -6.29 -18.95
C LEU A 79 16.10 -6.80 -19.11
N PHE A 80 16.32 -8.04 -18.69
CA PHE A 80 17.58 -8.74 -18.81
C PHE A 80 17.31 -10.17 -19.28
N ALA A 81 18.13 -10.71 -20.18
CA ALA A 81 18.01 -12.09 -20.63
C ALA A 81 19.34 -12.82 -20.51
N ASP A 82 19.28 -14.04 -20.01
CA ASP A 82 20.42 -14.95 -19.90
C ASP A 82 20.16 -16.16 -20.80
N GLY A 83 21.13 -16.43 -21.68
CA GLY A 83 21.08 -17.54 -22.62
C GLY A 83 21.62 -18.81 -21.97
N GLY A 84 20.88 -19.92 -22.09
CA GLY A 84 21.38 -21.24 -21.68
C GLY A 84 22.58 -21.69 -22.52
N GLN A 85 23.04 -22.93 -22.29
CA GLN A 85 24.20 -23.46 -22.99
C GLN A 85 24.08 -23.34 -24.52
N GLY A 86 25.05 -22.66 -25.15
CA GLY A 86 25.09 -22.46 -26.59
C GLY A 86 24.24 -21.30 -27.12
N ILE A 87 23.68 -20.45 -26.26
CA ILE A 87 22.95 -19.23 -26.64
C ILE A 87 23.66 -18.01 -26.04
N GLU A 88 24.11 -17.11 -26.89
CA GLU A 88 24.68 -15.82 -26.47
C GLU A 88 23.67 -14.70 -26.71
N VAL A 89 23.24 -14.01 -25.64
CA VAL A 89 22.33 -12.86 -25.75
C VAL A 89 23.16 -11.62 -26.08
N ARG A 90 22.85 -10.97 -27.20
CA ARG A 90 23.54 -9.74 -27.66
C ARG A 90 22.85 -8.47 -27.18
N ALA A 91 21.52 -8.46 -27.19
CA ALA A 91 20.74 -7.31 -26.75
C ALA A 91 19.31 -7.71 -26.37
N VAL A 92 18.69 -6.93 -25.48
CA VAL A 92 17.28 -7.01 -25.14
C VAL A 92 16.65 -5.64 -25.36
N ARG A 93 15.57 -5.58 -26.14
CA ARG A 93 14.86 -4.33 -26.44
C ARG A 93 13.41 -4.41 -25.99
N PHE A 94 13.00 -3.47 -25.15
CA PHE A 94 11.59 -3.27 -24.83
C PHE A 94 10.88 -2.52 -25.97
N ARG A 95 9.68 -2.95 -26.36
CA ARG A 95 8.84 -2.21 -27.30
C ARG A 95 7.37 -2.29 -26.89
N THR A 96 6.62 -1.23 -27.21
CA THR A 96 5.17 -1.17 -27.08
C THR A 96 4.53 -1.17 -28.46
N ARG A 97 3.41 -1.88 -28.59
CA ARG A 97 2.62 -1.95 -29.82
C ARG A 97 1.16 -1.74 -29.46
N VAL A 98 0.50 -0.80 -30.14
CA VAL A 98 -0.95 -0.65 -30.02
C VAL A 98 -1.61 -1.72 -30.89
N VAL A 99 -2.38 -2.61 -30.25
CA VAL A 99 -3.19 -3.63 -30.90
C VAL A 99 -4.65 -3.27 -30.67
N GLY A 100 -5.26 -2.62 -31.66
CA GLY A 100 -6.71 -2.39 -31.68
C GLY A 100 -7.42 -3.48 -32.47
N ARG A 101 -8.68 -3.78 -32.12
CA ARG A 101 -9.63 -4.31 -33.11
C ARG A 101 -9.77 -3.28 -34.25
N ASP A 102 -10.22 -3.70 -35.42
CA ASP A 102 -10.46 -2.82 -36.57
C ASP A 102 -11.75 -1.97 -36.34
N VAL A 103 -11.76 -1.19 -35.25
CA VAL A 103 -12.89 -0.37 -34.74
C VAL A 103 -13.34 0.66 -35.77
N SER A 104 -12.47 1.02 -36.72
CA SER A 104 -12.73 2.06 -37.73
C SER A 104 -13.90 1.73 -38.67
N ARG A 105 -14.06 0.47 -39.11
CA ARG A 105 -15.14 0.11 -40.05
C ARG A 105 -16.51 0.03 -39.38
N GLU A 106 -16.56 -0.54 -38.18
CA GLU A 106 -17.80 -0.70 -37.41
C GLU A 106 -18.29 0.66 -36.87
N ALA A 107 -17.36 1.51 -36.40
CA ALA A 107 -17.68 2.89 -36.02
C ALA A 107 -18.15 3.72 -37.23
N ALA A 108 -17.53 3.59 -38.40
CA ALA A 108 -17.98 4.27 -39.62
C ALA A 108 -19.39 3.85 -40.04
N ALA A 109 -19.73 2.55 -39.92
CA ALA A 109 -21.06 2.05 -40.23
C ALA A 109 -22.13 2.61 -39.26
N LEU A 110 -21.85 2.66 -37.96
CA LEU A 110 -22.76 3.23 -36.96
C LEU A 110 -22.90 4.76 -37.11
N GLN A 111 -21.83 5.46 -37.50
CA GLN A 111 -21.87 6.88 -37.82
C GLN A 111 -22.78 7.15 -39.02
N GLN A 112 -22.66 6.33 -40.08
CA GLN A 112 -23.52 6.40 -41.26
C GLN A 112 -24.99 6.14 -40.91
N GLN A 113 -25.27 5.21 -39.98
CA GLN A 113 -26.62 4.96 -39.48
C GLN A 113 -27.20 6.17 -38.72
N LEU A 114 -26.39 6.89 -37.93
CA LEU A 114 -26.84 8.12 -37.28
C LEU A 114 -27.18 9.23 -38.28
N GLU A 115 -26.43 9.34 -39.36
CA GLU A 115 -26.73 10.30 -40.44
C GLU A 115 -28.05 9.97 -41.15
N ASP A 116 -28.30 8.69 -41.45
CA ASP A 116 -29.57 8.24 -42.04
C ASP A 116 -30.76 8.50 -41.12
N ILE A 117 -30.64 8.17 -39.83
CA ILE A 117 -31.66 8.45 -38.82
C ILE A 117 -31.93 9.96 -38.73
N ALA A 118 -30.88 10.79 -38.77
CA ALA A 118 -31.04 12.25 -38.74
C ALA A 118 -31.79 12.78 -39.98
N MET A 119 -31.53 12.22 -41.17
CA MET A 119 -32.28 12.56 -42.37
C MET A 119 -33.76 12.16 -42.26
N ARG A 120 -34.04 10.92 -41.82
CA ARG A 120 -35.41 10.43 -41.61
C ARG A 120 -36.18 11.26 -40.57
N LYS A 121 -35.52 11.72 -39.51
CA LYS A 121 -36.13 12.64 -38.52
C LYS A 121 -36.47 14.00 -39.12
N ARG A 122 -35.61 14.56 -39.98
CA ARG A 122 -35.87 15.84 -40.68
C ARG A 122 -37.07 15.71 -41.62
N GLU A 123 -37.13 14.64 -42.40
CA GLU A 123 -38.27 14.35 -43.28
C GLU A 123 -39.58 14.23 -42.49
N ASN A 124 -39.57 13.44 -41.41
CA ASN A 124 -40.73 13.22 -40.55
C ASN A 124 -41.22 14.54 -39.89
N ALA A 125 -40.30 15.41 -39.49
CA ALA A 125 -40.61 16.74 -38.96
C ALA A 125 -41.23 17.66 -40.03
N ALA A 126 -40.71 17.65 -41.26
CA ALA A 126 -41.23 18.45 -42.37
C ALA A 126 -42.68 18.02 -42.74
N LEU A 127 -42.93 16.71 -42.80
CA LEU A 127 -44.28 16.17 -43.04
C LEU A 127 -45.25 16.51 -41.91
N THR A 128 -44.78 16.49 -40.66
CA THR A 128 -45.59 16.89 -39.50
C THR A 128 -45.97 18.37 -39.55
N GLN A 129 -45.02 19.22 -39.94
CA GLN A 129 -45.25 20.65 -40.11
C GLN A 129 -46.25 20.92 -41.25
N LEU A 130 -46.10 20.23 -42.39
CA LEU A 130 -47.04 20.33 -43.50
C LEU A 130 -48.46 19.96 -43.09
N ALA A 131 -48.63 18.81 -42.41
CA ALA A 131 -49.95 18.39 -41.93
C ALA A 131 -50.54 19.39 -40.93
N THR A 132 -49.71 20.03 -40.09
CA THR A 132 -50.13 21.07 -39.16
C THR A 132 -50.62 22.33 -39.89
N GLN A 133 -49.92 22.76 -40.95
CA GLN A 133 -50.32 23.89 -41.78
C GLN A 133 -51.64 23.61 -42.52
N GLN A 134 -51.81 22.39 -43.03
CA GLN A 134 -53.05 21.98 -43.70
C GLN A 134 -54.24 21.96 -42.74
N LEU A 135 -54.07 21.46 -41.51
CA LEU A 135 -55.11 21.53 -40.48
C LEU A 135 -55.47 22.98 -40.12
N ALA A 136 -54.47 23.85 -39.91
CA ALA A 136 -54.71 25.26 -39.62
C ALA A 136 -55.42 26.00 -40.78
N PHE A 137 -55.16 25.61 -42.02
CA PHE A 137 -55.90 26.11 -43.17
C PHE A 137 -57.36 25.65 -43.15
N LEU A 138 -57.63 24.37 -42.83
CA LEU A 138 -58.98 23.84 -42.67
C LEU A 138 -59.74 24.56 -41.53
N ASP A 139 -59.07 24.90 -40.42
CA ASP A 139 -59.66 25.71 -39.33
C ASP A 139 -60.05 27.12 -39.80
N LYS A 140 -59.19 27.77 -40.61
CA LYS A 140 -59.50 29.07 -41.20
C LYS A 140 -60.66 28.98 -42.20
N LEU A 141 -60.73 27.92 -43.01
CA LEU A 141 -61.85 27.68 -43.91
C LEU A 141 -63.16 27.51 -43.15
N GLU A 142 -63.16 26.77 -42.04
CA GLU A 142 -64.33 26.63 -41.17
C GLU A 142 -64.79 28.00 -40.60
N THR A 143 -63.83 28.80 -40.13
CA THR A 143 -64.08 30.15 -39.60
C THR A 143 -64.61 31.11 -40.68
N PHE A 144 -64.29 30.87 -41.96
CA PHE A 144 -64.83 31.65 -43.08
C PHE A 144 -66.22 31.17 -43.53
N VAL A 145 -66.42 29.85 -43.60
CA VAL A 145 -67.64 29.23 -44.13
C VAL A 145 -68.81 29.35 -43.13
N ALA A 146 -68.59 29.16 -41.83
CA ALA A 146 -69.68 29.16 -40.84
C ALA A 146 -70.40 30.53 -40.67
N PRO A 147 -69.69 31.68 -40.58
CA PRO A 147 -70.35 32.99 -40.53
C PRO A 147 -71.03 33.34 -41.84
N THR A 148 -70.40 33.01 -42.97
CA THR A 148 -70.94 33.26 -44.32
C THR A 148 -72.23 32.47 -44.54
N ALA A 149 -72.26 31.19 -44.15
CA ALA A 149 -73.45 30.36 -44.19
C ALA A 149 -74.57 30.92 -43.30
N THR A 150 -74.25 31.48 -42.12
CA THR A 150 -75.22 32.12 -41.22
C THR A 150 -75.85 33.38 -41.84
N VAL A 151 -75.04 34.20 -42.52
CA VAL A 151 -75.51 35.39 -43.24
C VAL A 151 -76.39 35.01 -44.44
N GLU A 152 -75.99 34.01 -45.23
CA GLU A 152 -76.77 33.51 -46.37
C GLU A 152 -78.09 32.84 -45.93
N LEU A 153 -78.12 32.22 -44.74
CA LEU A 153 -79.33 31.66 -44.12
C LEU A 153 -80.39 32.75 -43.85
N SER A 154 -79.96 33.92 -43.37
CA SER A 154 -80.87 35.04 -43.08
C SER A 154 -81.40 35.75 -44.33
N LYS A 155 -80.79 35.51 -45.50
CA LYS A 155 -81.24 36.03 -46.80
C LYS A 155 -82.04 35.01 -47.63
N GLY A 156 -82.20 33.77 -47.16
CA GLY A 156 -82.96 32.72 -47.84
C GLY A 156 -82.30 32.11 -49.08
N VAL A 157 -80.99 32.29 -49.27
CA VAL A 157 -80.25 31.87 -50.49
C VAL A 157 -79.32 30.67 -50.23
N LEU A 158 -79.48 29.97 -49.10
CA LEU A 158 -78.56 28.90 -48.71
C LEU A 158 -78.60 27.70 -49.67
N ASN A 159 -77.48 27.43 -50.36
CA ASN A 159 -77.29 26.19 -51.12
C ASN A 159 -76.76 25.07 -50.21
N ALA A 160 -77.68 24.24 -49.71
CA ALA A 160 -77.38 23.15 -48.77
C ALA A 160 -76.39 22.11 -49.34
N GLU A 161 -76.45 21.81 -50.64
CA GLU A 161 -75.61 20.78 -51.28
C GLU A 161 -74.12 21.17 -51.27
N THR A 162 -73.82 22.45 -51.52
CA THR A 162 -72.44 22.97 -51.50
C THR A 162 -71.84 22.93 -50.09
N ILE A 163 -72.65 23.24 -49.07
CA ILE A 163 -72.23 23.19 -47.66
C ILE A 163 -71.98 21.75 -47.24
N GLU A 164 -72.85 20.81 -47.63
CA GLU A 164 -72.67 19.40 -47.35
C GLU A 164 -71.36 18.86 -47.96
N LYS A 165 -71.09 19.16 -49.24
CA LYS A 165 -69.85 18.74 -49.92
C LYS A 165 -68.59 19.30 -49.27
N LEU A 166 -68.58 20.60 -48.94
CA LEU A 166 -67.43 21.24 -48.27
C LEU A 166 -67.22 20.70 -46.85
N THR A 167 -68.30 20.49 -46.11
CA THR A 167 -68.26 19.94 -44.75
C THR A 167 -67.73 18.50 -44.76
N LYS A 168 -68.22 17.67 -45.69
CA LYS A 168 -67.74 16.29 -45.88
C LYS A 168 -66.26 16.25 -46.26
N PHE A 169 -65.85 17.08 -47.24
CA PHE A 169 -64.44 17.20 -47.61
C PHE A 169 -63.55 17.63 -46.44
N SER A 170 -63.99 18.60 -45.64
CA SER A 170 -63.28 19.07 -44.44
C SER A 170 -63.12 17.94 -43.42
N PHE A 171 -64.19 17.19 -43.10
CA PHE A 171 -64.11 16.07 -42.16
C PHE A 171 -63.22 14.95 -42.65
N GLU A 172 -63.33 14.55 -43.92
CA GLU A 172 -62.49 13.50 -44.51
C GLU A 172 -61.01 13.89 -44.50
N LYS A 173 -60.68 15.12 -44.91
CA LYS A 173 -59.29 15.61 -44.90
C LYS A 173 -58.74 15.79 -43.50
N ARG A 174 -59.54 16.26 -42.55
CA ARG A 174 -59.13 16.33 -41.13
C ARG A 174 -58.82 14.93 -40.58
N ALA A 175 -59.66 13.94 -40.85
CA ALA A 175 -59.45 12.56 -40.41
C ALA A 175 -58.16 11.96 -41.01
N GLU A 176 -57.92 12.18 -42.30
CA GLU A 176 -56.69 11.76 -43.00
C GLU A 176 -55.44 12.40 -42.38
N LEU A 177 -55.46 13.73 -42.16
CA LEU A 177 -54.33 14.47 -41.62
C LEU A 177 -54.04 14.13 -40.16
N VAL A 178 -55.08 13.92 -39.33
CA VAL A 178 -54.91 13.47 -37.95
C VAL A 178 -54.29 12.06 -37.92
N LYS A 179 -54.74 11.13 -38.78
CA LYS A 179 -54.15 9.79 -38.91
C LYS A 179 -52.69 9.86 -39.35
N ALA A 180 -52.37 10.70 -40.35
CA ALA A 180 -51.00 10.92 -40.79
C ALA A 180 -50.13 11.47 -39.65
N ARG A 181 -50.60 12.48 -38.90
CA ARG A 181 -49.87 13.04 -37.74
C ARG A 181 -49.62 12.01 -36.64
N LEU A 182 -50.58 11.11 -36.39
CA LEU A 182 -50.38 10.03 -35.42
C LEU A 182 -49.23 9.10 -35.85
N GLN A 183 -49.22 8.68 -37.12
CA GLN A 183 -48.16 7.83 -37.68
C GLN A 183 -46.79 8.52 -37.67
N LEU A 184 -46.74 9.81 -38.03
CA LEU A 184 -45.52 10.61 -37.96
C LEU A 184 -45.02 10.77 -36.50
N GLY A 185 -45.94 10.87 -35.54
CA GLY A 185 -45.65 10.86 -34.11
C GLY A 185 -45.04 9.53 -33.64
N GLU A 186 -45.62 8.39 -34.03
CA GLU A 186 -45.06 7.06 -33.75
C GLU A 186 -43.67 6.89 -34.35
N ASN A 187 -43.47 7.34 -35.60
CA ASN A 187 -42.17 7.31 -36.26
C ASN A 187 -41.14 8.18 -35.55
N THR A 188 -41.55 9.31 -34.96
CA THR A 188 -40.66 10.19 -34.19
C THR A 188 -40.13 9.47 -32.95
N ILE A 189 -41.00 8.74 -32.25
CA ILE A 189 -40.62 7.96 -31.07
C ILE A 189 -39.66 6.82 -31.45
N LYS A 190 -39.99 6.06 -32.51
CA LYS A 190 -39.14 4.95 -33.01
C LYS A 190 -37.74 5.43 -33.43
N LEU A 191 -37.67 6.50 -34.22
CA LEU A 191 -36.41 7.09 -34.66
C LEU A 191 -35.58 7.61 -33.47
N GLY A 192 -36.22 8.14 -32.42
CA GLY A 192 -35.53 8.56 -31.20
C GLY A 192 -34.94 7.39 -30.40
N GLN A 193 -35.64 6.25 -30.36
CA GLN A 193 -35.12 5.02 -29.74
C GLN A 193 -33.94 4.44 -30.55
N GLU A 194 -34.08 4.35 -31.88
CA GLU A 194 -33.00 3.91 -32.78
C GLU A 194 -31.73 4.76 -32.64
N GLU A 195 -31.89 6.08 -32.52
CA GLU A 195 -30.78 7.03 -32.31
C GLU A 195 -30.08 6.78 -30.98
N GLN A 196 -30.82 6.64 -29.87
CA GLN A 196 -30.23 6.38 -28.54
C GLN A 196 -29.50 5.03 -28.48
N ASP A 197 -30.05 3.98 -29.09
CA ASP A 197 -29.40 2.67 -29.16
C ASP A 197 -28.10 2.72 -29.97
N THR A 198 -28.12 3.42 -31.09
CA THR A 198 -26.95 3.59 -31.95
C THR A 198 -25.87 4.43 -31.28
N GLN A 199 -26.25 5.50 -30.57
CA GLN A 199 -25.34 6.31 -29.76
C GLN A 199 -24.72 5.49 -28.61
N ARG A 200 -25.49 4.64 -27.94
CA ARG A 200 -24.95 3.73 -26.90
C ARG A 200 -23.95 2.73 -27.47
N LYS A 201 -24.24 2.12 -28.64
CA LYS A 201 -23.31 1.23 -29.34
C LYS A 201 -22.01 1.94 -29.71
N LEU A 202 -22.10 3.18 -30.21
CA LEU A 202 -20.95 4.00 -30.55
C LEU A 202 -20.11 4.38 -29.31
N ALA A 203 -20.76 4.72 -28.20
CA ALA A 203 -20.08 5.03 -26.94
C ALA A 203 -19.34 3.82 -26.35
N LEU A 204 -19.93 2.62 -26.46
CA LEU A 204 -19.28 1.37 -26.06
C LEU A 204 -18.05 1.05 -26.93
N LEU A 205 -18.08 1.39 -28.23
CA LEU A 205 -16.93 1.25 -29.14
C LEU A 205 -15.86 2.31 -28.88
N GLY A 206 -16.25 3.54 -28.53
CA GLY A 206 -15.31 4.61 -28.15
C GLY A 206 -14.54 4.34 -26.86
N GLY A 207 -15.08 3.48 -25.99
CA GLY A 207 -14.38 2.93 -24.81
C GLY A 207 -13.65 1.60 -25.05
N GLY A 208 -13.68 1.07 -26.27
CA GLY A 208 -13.18 -0.26 -26.63
C GLY A 208 -11.69 -0.30 -26.98
N ASP A 209 -10.85 -0.47 -25.97
CA ASP A 209 -9.60 -1.24 -25.94
C ASP A 209 -8.59 -1.04 -27.11
N THR A 210 -7.96 0.14 -27.18
CA THR A 210 -6.58 0.22 -27.68
C THR A 210 -5.69 -0.53 -26.70
N ARG A 211 -5.54 -1.84 -26.92
CA ARG A 211 -4.69 -2.67 -26.06
C ARG A 211 -3.23 -2.40 -26.40
N VAL A 212 -2.49 -1.82 -25.47
CA VAL A 212 -1.04 -1.65 -25.60
C VAL A 212 -0.37 -2.98 -25.23
N GLU A 213 0.07 -3.72 -26.23
CA GLU A 213 0.94 -4.88 -26.01
C GLU A 213 2.37 -4.41 -25.71
N ARG A 214 2.97 -5.04 -24.69
CA ARG A 214 4.35 -4.81 -24.27
C ARG A 214 5.15 -6.09 -24.58
N GLU A 215 6.27 -5.92 -25.27
CA GLU A 215 7.08 -7.04 -25.77
C GLU A 215 8.56 -6.83 -25.49
N ALA A 216 9.28 -7.93 -25.29
CA ALA A 216 10.74 -7.96 -25.32
C ALA A 216 11.21 -8.54 -26.65
N VAL A 217 12.14 -7.87 -27.32
CA VAL A 217 12.86 -8.41 -28.48
C VAL A 217 14.26 -8.78 -28.01
N VAL A 218 14.55 -10.08 -27.96
CA VAL A 218 15.84 -10.62 -27.56
C VAL A 218 16.63 -10.99 -28.82
N PHE A 219 17.75 -10.31 -29.03
CA PHE A 219 18.69 -10.59 -30.12
C PHE A 219 19.72 -11.57 -29.59
N LEU A 220 19.78 -12.78 -30.17
CA LEU A 220 20.68 -13.84 -29.71
C LEU A 220 21.47 -14.46 -30.85
N ASP A 221 22.62 -15.05 -30.51
CA ASP A 221 23.46 -15.86 -31.38
C ASP A 221 23.49 -17.30 -30.84
N LYS A 222 22.92 -18.22 -31.61
CA LYS A 222 22.75 -19.61 -31.21
C LYS A 222 23.75 -20.50 -31.91
N ARG A 223 24.57 -21.20 -31.13
CA ARG A 223 25.66 -22.06 -31.62
C ARG A 223 25.25 -23.53 -31.83
N ALA A 224 24.18 -23.99 -31.20
CA ALA A 224 23.71 -25.38 -31.28
C ALA A 224 22.37 -25.46 -32.03
N GLU A 225 22.21 -26.44 -32.93
CA GLU A 225 20.98 -26.60 -33.74
C GLU A 225 19.74 -27.04 -32.94
N GLY A 226 19.93 -27.65 -31.77
CA GLY A 226 18.87 -28.21 -30.92
C GLY A 226 17.91 -27.16 -30.34
N GLU A 227 16.81 -27.60 -29.72
CA GLU A 227 15.95 -26.68 -28.96
C GLU A 227 16.71 -26.09 -27.76
N GLY A 228 16.45 -24.83 -27.47
CA GLY A 228 17.07 -24.15 -26.33
C GLY A 228 16.04 -23.40 -25.50
N SER A 229 16.44 -22.97 -24.32
CA SER A 229 15.66 -22.08 -23.47
C SER A 229 16.54 -20.90 -23.07
N LEU A 230 15.95 -19.71 -23.07
CA LEU A 230 16.54 -18.53 -22.44
C LEU A 230 15.72 -18.16 -21.21
N SER A 231 16.35 -17.50 -20.26
CA SER A 231 15.64 -16.87 -19.14
C SER A 231 15.51 -15.37 -19.41
N LEU A 232 14.30 -14.85 -19.30
CA LEU A 232 14.00 -13.42 -19.39
C LEU A 232 13.55 -12.92 -18.03
N SER A 233 14.32 -12.03 -17.42
CA SER A 233 14.04 -11.41 -16.13
C SER A 233 13.65 -9.95 -16.29
N TYR A 234 12.68 -9.50 -15.51
CA TYR A 234 12.21 -8.12 -15.51
C TYR A 234 11.57 -7.75 -14.16
N LEU A 235 11.62 -6.47 -13.81
CA LEU A 235 10.91 -5.93 -12.66
C LEU A 235 9.48 -5.55 -13.04
N VAL A 236 8.55 -5.83 -12.13
CA VAL A 236 7.16 -5.38 -12.18
C VAL A 236 6.79 -4.59 -10.94
N GLY A 237 6.02 -3.51 -11.12
CA GLY A 237 5.46 -2.71 -10.04
C GLY A 237 4.21 -3.33 -9.41
N ASN A 238 3.64 -2.63 -8.42
CA ASN A 238 2.38 -2.98 -7.74
C ASN A 238 2.38 -4.38 -7.11
N VAL A 239 3.52 -4.77 -6.52
CA VAL A 239 3.63 -5.98 -5.71
C VAL A 239 4.13 -5.58 -4.34
N ASN A 240 3.44 -5.97 -3.28
CA ASN A 240 3.88 -5.72 -1.91
C ASN A 240 3.54 -6.90 -1.01
N TRP A 241 4.32 -7.07 0.05
CA TRP A 241 4.03 -8.09 1.05
C TRP A 241 4.37 -7.61 2.46
N ARG A 242 3.65 -8.15 3.45
CA ARG A 242 3.91 -7.89 4.87
C ARG A 242 3.75 -9.16 5.71
N PRO A 243 4.52 -9.32 6.79
CA PRO A 243 4.39 -10.46 7.70
C PRO A 243 3.05 -10.43 8.46
N SER A 244 2.53 -11.61 8.76
CA SER A 244 1.33 -11.85 9.55
C SER A 244 1.44 -13.17 10.30
N TYR A 245 1.05 -13.18 11.56
CA TYR A 245 1.23 -14.34 12.44
C TYR A 245 -0.08 -14.79 13.08
N ASN A 246 -0.25 -16.09 13.24
CA ASN A 246 -1.16 -16.66 14.24
C ASN A 246 -0.33 -17.39 15.30
N LEU A 247 -0.51 -17.00 16.56
CA LEU A 247 0.15 -17.63 17.70
C LEU A 247 -0.86 -18.48 18.45
N ARG A 248 -0.53 -19.74 18.73
CA ARG A 248 -1.40 -20.65 19.46
C ARG A 248 -0.67 -21.22 20.67
N ALA A 249 -1.30 -21.14 21.83
CA ALA A 249 -0.88 -21.81 23.04
C ALA A 249 -1.99 -22.77 23.51
N GLU A 250 -1.58 -23.81 24.23
CA GLU A 250 -2.46 -24.74 24.93
C GLU A 250 -2.13 -24.72 26.41
N SER A 251 -3.15 -24.68 27.24
CA SER A 251 -3.01 -24.68 28.69
C SER A 251 -2.23 -25.92 29.16
N GLY A 252 -1.15 -25.70 29.92
CA GLY A 252 -0.28 -26.75 30.45
C GLY A 252 0.90 -27.16 29.54
N LYS A 253 0.97 -26.65 28.30
CA LYS A 253 2.15 -26.83 27.44
C LYS A 253 3.13 -25.67 27.58
N GLN A 254 4.43 -25.96 27.47
CA GLN A 254 5.52 -24.96 27.49
C GLN A 254 6.02 -24.63 26.08
N SER A 255 5.07 -24.43 25.16
CA SER A 255 5.37 -24.14 23.76
C SER A 255 4.31 -23.24 23.15
N VAL A 256 4.73 -22.42 22.19
CA VAL A 256 3.85 -21.59 21.35
C VAL A 256 4.02 -22.03 19.91
N LYS A 257 2.92 -22.45 19.28
CA LYS A 257 2.89 -22.67 17.84
C LYS A 257 2.78 -21.32 17.13
N VAL A 258 3.72 -21.05 16.23
CA VAL A 258 3.80 -19.83 15.42
C VAL A 258 3.50 -20.19 13.97
N GLU A 259 2.36 -19.77 13.46
CA GLU A 259 2.01 -19.88 12.04
C GLU A 259 2.41 -18.55 11.38
N TYR A 260 3.56 -18.55 10.70
CA TYR A 260 4.13 -17.38 10.04
C TYR A 260 3.73 -17.35 8.57
N SER A 261 3.00 -16.30 8.17
CA SER A 261 2.55 -16.07 6.81
C SER A 261 2.93 -14.68 6.31
N ALA A 262 2.95 -14.51 4.99
CA ALA A 262 2.94 -13.22 4.33
C ALA A 262 1.56 -12.92 3.76
N ILE A 263 1.12 -11.69 3.95
CA ILE A 263 0.00 -11.11 3.20
C ILE A 263 0.60 -10.43 1.97
N VAL A 264 0.32 -10.98 0.80
CA VAL A 264 0.80 -10.50 -0.50
C VAL A 264 -0.33 -9.77 -1.22
N ASN A 265 -0.06 -8.55 -1.67
CA ASN A 265 -0.88 -7.82 -2.63
C ASN A 265 -0.11 -7.79 -3.95
N GLN A 266 -0.70 -8.34 -4.99
CA GLN A 266 -0.06 -8.51 -6.30
C GLN A 266 -1.03 -8.01 -7.36
N MET A 267 -0.75 -6.85 -7.92
CA MET A 267 -1.50 -6.22 -9.00
C MET A 267 -0.57 -5.85 -10.17
N SER A 268 0.38 -6.73 -10.47
CA SER A 268 1.34 -6.54 -11.55
C SER A 268 0.70 -6.59 -12.95
N GLY A 269 -0.50 -7.17 -13.08
CA GLY A 269 -1.16 -7.47 -14.34
C GLY A 269 -0.79 -8.84 -14.93
N GLU A 270 -0.05 -9.67 -14.19
CA GLU A 270 0.36 -11.01 -14.60
C GLU A 270 0.07 -12.04 -13.51
N ASP A 271 -0.58 -13.15 -13.86
CA ASP A 271 -0.79 -14.28 -12.95
C ASP A 271 0.46 -15.14 -12.85
N TRP A 272 0.81 -15.53 -11.63
CA TRP A 272 1.91 -16.45 -11.36
C TRP A 272 1.34 -17.81 -11.02
N HIS A 273 1.66 -18.83 -11.81
CA HIS A 273 1.16 -20.18 -11.61
C HIS A 273 2.30 -21.19 -11.52
N GLY A 274 2.43 -21.82 -10.36
CA GLY A 274 3.41 -22.87 -10.12
C GLY A 274 4.86 -22.35 -10.16
N VAL A 275 5.09 -21.16 -9.59
CA VAL A 275 6.39 -20.50 -9.59
C VAL A 275 7.17 -20.78 -8.31
N GLU A 276 8.49 -20.74 -8.40
CA GLU A 276 9.35 -20.62 -7.22
C GLU A 276 9.23 -19.20 -6.66
N LEU A 277 8.56 -19.05 -5.51
CA LEU A 277 8.32 -17.74 -4.91
C LEU A 277 9.31 -17.50 -3.77
N THR A 278 10.03 -16.38 -3.86
CA THR A 278 10.89 -15.87 -2.79
C THR A 278 10.34 -14.54 -2.29
N LEU A 279 10.17 -14.38 -0.98
CA LEU A 279 9.80 -13.11 -0.36
C LEU A 279 11.04 -12.46 0.22
N SER A 280 11.35 -11.23 -0.17
CA SER A 280 12.56 -10.53 0.25
C SER A 280 12.23 -9.18 0.90
N THR A 281 12.91 -8.86 2.00
CA THR A 281 12.90 -7.51 2.58
C THR A 281 13.98 -6.61 1.99
N ALA A 282 14.83 -7.14 1.09
CA ALA A 282 15.73 -6.32 0.31
C ALA A 282 14.94 -5.28 -0.50
N SER A 283 15.51 -4.10 -0.65
CA SER A 283 15.05 -3.13 -1.65
C SER A 283 16.04 -3.22 -2.80
N PRO A 284 15.67 -3.78 -3.95
CA PRO A 284 16.47 -3.67 -5.15
C PRO A 284 16.46 -2.21 -5.56
N ALA A 285 17.47 -1.45 -5.13
CA ALA A 285 17.78 -0.20 -5.77
C ALA A 285 18.65 -0.51 -7.00
N LEU A 286 18.41 0.15 -8.13
CA LEU A 286 19.24 0.00 -9.34
C LEU A 286 20.56 0.75 -9.23
N ILE A 287 21.01 1.02 -8.00
CA ILE A 287 22.17 1.81 -7.69
C ILE A 287 23.35 0.86 -7.54
N ALA A 288 24.18 0.79 -8.58
CA ALA A 288 25.38 -0.05 -8.58
C ALA A 288 26.54 0.53 -7.73
N ARG A 289 26.45 1.81 -7.34
CA ARG A 289 27.48 2.52 -6.56
C ARG A 289 26.82 3.36 -5.47
N GLY A 290 27.28 3.19 -4.22
CA GLY A 290 26.80 3.99 -3.09
C GLY A 290 26.99 5.50 -3.29
N ALA A 291 26.16 6.28 -2.58
CA ALA A 291 26.18 7.74 -2.64
C ALA A 291 27.57 8.32 -2.33
N THR A 292 27.95 9.36 -3.07
CA THR A 292 29.19 10.09 -2.79
C THR A 292 29.01 10.95 -1.53
N LEU A 293 29.91 10.80 -0.56
CA LEU A 293 29.94 11.63 0.63
C LEU A 293 30.42 13.05 0.27
N LEU A 294 29.62 14.06 0.60
CA LEU A 294 29.93 15.47 0.41
C LEU A 294 30.59 16.04 1.69
N PRO A 295 31.41 17.09 1.57
CA PRO A 295 32.00 17.74 2.75
C PRO A 295 30.93 18.43 3.60
N MET A 296 30.98 18.19 4.91
CA MET A 296 30.20 18.91 5.90
C MET A 296 30.97 20.15 6.38
N TYR A 297 30.32 21.32 6.39
CA TYR A 297 30.89 22.56 6.91
C TYR A 297 30.29 22.90 8.28
N VAL A 298 31.14 23.37 9.19
CA VAL A 298 30.76 23.83 10.53
C VAL A 298 31.20 25.29 10.73
N SER A 299 30.39 26.05 11.46
CA SER A 299 30.69 27.44 11.83
C SER A 299 30.55 27.61 13.34
N LEU A 300 31.34 28.52 13.90
CA LEU A 300 31.25 28.86 15.32
C LEU A 300 30.11 29.85 15.56
N VAL A 301 29.39 29.66 16.66
CA VAL A 301 28.41 30.61 17.20
C VAL A 301 28.84 31.05 18.60
N GLU A 302 28.32 32.17 19.09
CA GLU A 302 28.65 32.64 20.44
C GLU A 302 28.23 31.63 21.51
N ARG A 303 29.09 31.43 22.53
CA ARG A 303 28.80 30.54 23.65
C ARG A 303 27.50 30.98 24.34
N GLY A 304 26.55 30.06 24.43
CA GLY A 304 25.25 30.28 25.08
C GLY A 304 24.07 30.45 24.12
N GLN A 305 24.30 30.63 22.82
CA GLN A 305 23.22 30.69 21.82
C GLN A 305 22.61 29.31 21.53
N ASN A 306 23.41 28.23 21.59
CA ASN A 306 22.92 26.86 21.50
C ASN A 306 23.13 26.17 22.87
N ALA A 307 22.04 25.92 23.59
CA ALA A 307 22.09 25.03 24.75
C ALA A 307 22.23 23.58 24.25
N PRO A 308 23.20 22.79 24.75
CA PRO A 308 23.37 21.42 24.30
C PRO A 308 22.13 20.59 24.65
N VAL A 309 21.75 19.67 23.76
CA VAL A 309 20.65 18.75 24.02
C VAL A 309 21.02 17.89 25.24
N GLN A 310 20.20 17.99 26.30
CA GLN A 310 20.40 17.25 27.56
C GLN A 310 19.49 16.04 27.71
N ASP A 311 18.43 15.95 26.89
CA ASP A 311 17.47 14.85 26.94
C ASP A 311 17.85 13.75 25.94
N ALA A 312 18.26 12.60 26.46
CA ALA A 312 18.62 11.44 25.65
C ALA A 312 17.41 10.79 24.95
N ALA A 313 16.19 10.89 25.49
CA ALA A 313 14.98 10.35 24.87
C ALA A 313 14.58 11.19 23.65
N GLU A 314 14.59 12.51 23.77
CA GLU A 314 14.33 13.43 22.66
C GLU A 314 15.38 13.25 21.54
N TRP A 315 16.66 13.16 21.92
CA TRP A 315 17.76 12.91 20.98
C TRP A 315 17.59 11.58 20.25
N ASN A 316 17.26 10.49 20.97
CA ASN A 316 17.04 9.18 20.36
C ASN A 316 15.83 9.18 19.42
N LYS A 317 14.72 9.84 19.79
CA LYS A 317 13.54 9.97 18.94
C LYS A 317 13.89 10.67 17.62
N ARG A 318 14.53 11.84 17.71
CA ARG A 318 14.91 12.64 16.53
C ARG A 318 15.94 11.90 15.66
N ARG A 319 16.89 11.18 16.26
CA ARG A 319 17.81 10.30 15.54
C ARG A 319 17.09 9.16 14.82
N GLY A 320 16.11 8.53 15.47
CA GLY A 320 15.28 7.48 14.87
C GLY A 320 14.48 8.00 13.67
N ASP A 321 13.92 9.21 13.77
CA ASP A 321 13.21 9.85 12.67
C ASP A 321 14.16 10.17 11.49
N LEU A 322 15.36 10.69 11.77
CA LEU A 322 16.38 10.92 10.73
C LEU A 322 16.85 9.62 10.08
N LYS A 323 17.01 8.53 10.84
CA LYS A 323 17.32 7.20 10.29
C LYS A 323 16.21 6.68 9.36
N LYS A 324 14.94 6.87 9.71
CA LYS A 324 13.81 6.53 8.82
C LYS A 324 13.87 7.35 7.54
N ASN A 325 14.08 8.66 7.65
CA ASN A 325 14.23 9.54 6.50
C ASN A 325 15.43 9.12 5.63
N GLN A 326 16.55 8.71 6.24
CA GLN A 326 17.73 8.22 5.51
C GLN A 326 17.40 6.94 4.73
N GLN A 327 16.66 6.01 5.32
CA GLN A 327 16.20 4.79 4.63
C GLN A 327 15.21 5.10 3.50
N GLU A 328 14.30 6.05 3.70
CA GLU A 328 13.37 6.49 2.65
C GLU A 328 14.09 7.19 1.50
N ALA A 329 15.05 8.07 1.81
CA ALA A 329 15.92 8.70 0.81
C ALA A 329 16.74 7.66 0.06
N ALA A 330 17.34 6.67 0.74
CA ALA A 330 18.06 5.59 0.06
C ALA A 330 17.17 4.77 -0.89
N ARG A 331 15.84 4.77 -0.69
CA ARG A 331 14.84 4.11 -1.55
C ARG A 331 14.20 5.04 -2.59
N SER A 332 14.57 6.33 -2.61
CA SER A 332 14.04 7.32 -3.56
C SER A 332 14.82 7.35 -4.88
N GLY A 333 15.99 6.70 -4.93
CA GLY A 333 16.72 6.50 -6.18
C GLY A 333 15.93 5.72 -7.23
N PRO A 334 16.44 5.64 -8.47
CA PRO A 334 15.76 4.97 -9.57
C PRO A 334 15.39 3.52 -9.21
N ARG A 335 14.09 3.23 -9.23
CA ARG A 335 13.54 1.87 -9.05
C ARG A 335 13.44 1.10 -10.37
N ALA A 336 13.49 1.84 -11.48
CA ALA A 336 13.53 1.34 -12.84
C ALA A 336 14.47 2.23 -13.66
N PRO A 337 15.19 1.69 -14.66
CA PRO A 337 15.95 2.53 -15.58
C PRO A 337 14.98 3.35 -16.41
N SER A 338 15.20 4.66 -16.47
CA SER A 338 14.40 5.56 -17.30
C SER A 338 14.83 5.48 -18.77
N ALA A 339 13.97 5.96 -19.67
CA ALA A 339 14.28 6.01 -21.09
C ALA A 339 15.40 7.04 -21.41
N GLN A 340 15.59 8.04 -20.55
CA GLN A 340 16.59 9.09 -20.71
C GLN A 340 17.62 9.02 -19.57
N PRO A 341 18.90 8.73 -19.85
CA PRO A 341 19.94 8.65 -18.81
C PRO A 341 20.09 9.91 -17.95
N ALA A 342 19.63 11.07 -18.44
CA ALA A 342 19.60 12.32 -17.69
C ALA A 342 18.63 12.27 -16.50
N ASP A 343 17.50 11.58 -16.62
CA ASP A 343 16.50 11.46 -15.55
C ASP A 343 17.04 10.56 -14.42
N ASP A 344 17.68 9.44 -14.77
CA ASP A 344 18.35 8.56 -13.81
C ASP A 344 19.48 9.31 -13.08
N ARG A 345 20.27 10.12 -13.80
CA ARG A 345 21.31 10.97 -13.19
C ARG A 345 20.69 11.98 -12.23
N ALA A 346 19.64 12.70 -12.64
CA ALA A 346 18.98 13.69 -11.80
C ALA A 346 18.37 13.07 -10.54
N ALA A 347 17.73 11.91 -10.66
CA ALA A 347 17.18 11.15 -9.53
C ALA A 347 18.27 10.67 -8.57
N ASN A 348 19.39 10.15 -9.09
CA ASN A 348 20.56 9.77 -8.29
C ASN A 348 21.15 10.98 -7.57
N GLU A 349 21.39 12.09 -8.26
CA GLU A 349 21.92 13.32 -7.65
C GLU A 349 20.99 13.88 -6.58
N GLN A 350 19.67 13.80 -6.79
CA GLN A 350 18.69 14.25 -5.80
C GLN A 350 18.74 13.38 -4.54
N MET A 351 18.73 12.06 -4.70
CA MET A 351 18.91 11.12 -3.61
C MET A 351 20.24 11.34 -2.87
N GLU A 352 21.35 11.54 -3.59
CA GLU A 352 22.66 11.82 -2.98
C GLU A 352 22.63 13.11 -2.15
N ARG A 353 22.01 14.18 -2.66
CA ARG A 353 21.81 15.43 -1.90
C ARG A 353 20.99 15.20 -0.65
N ASP A 354 19.92 14.42 -0.76
CA ASP A 354 19.03 14.12 0.38
C ASP A 354 19.75 13.29 1.46
N LEU A 355 20.51 12.27 1.06
CA LEU A 355 21.31 11.45 1.97
C LEU A 355 22.38 12.28 2.69
N ASN A 356 23.10 13.15 1.97
CA ASN A 356 24.11 14.02 2.58
C ASN A 356 23.48 15.06 3.53
N ARG A 357 22.35 15.66 3.17
CA ARG A 357 21.62 16.59 4.04
C ARG A 357 21.16 15.92 5.34
N ILE A 358 20.66 14.69 5.26
CA ILE A 358 20.23 13.93 6.45
C ILE A 358 21.45 13.55 7.30
N ALA A 359 22.56 13.15 6.69
CA ALA A 359 23.81 12.88 7.39
C ALA A 359 24.34 14.14 8.11
N ASP A 360 24.31 15.30 7.45
CA ASP A 360 24.66 16.60 8.03
C ASP A 360 23.81 16.92 9.26
N GLU A 361 22.50 16.69 9.20
CA GLU A 361 21.58 16.91 10.33
C GLU A 361 21.89 15.96 11.49
N MET A 362 22.16 14.68 11.20
CA MET A 362 22.55 13.70 12.23
C MET A 362 23.88 14.09 12.90
N GLN A 363 24.88 14.48 12.12
CA GLN A 363 26.19 14.87 12.64
C GLN A 363 26.14 16.21 13.40
N LYS A 364 25.33 17.18 12.96
CA LYS A 364 25.07 18.41 13.73
C LYS A 364 24.47 18.10 15.09
N MET A 365 23.49 17.19 15.15
CA MET A 365 22.93 16.75 16.42
C MET A 365 23.94 16.04 17.31
N GLU A 366 24.88 15.30 16.75
CA GLU A 366 25.98 14.69 17.51
C GLU A 366 26.93 15.75 18.07
N LEU A 367 27.27 16.78 17.29
CA LEU A 367 28.12 17.90 17.72
C LEU A 367 27.46 18.78 18.80
N GLU A 368 26.13 18.93 18.76
CA GLU A 368 25.33 19.71 19.72
C GLU A 368 24.95 18.92 20.98
N ALA A 369 25.08 17.59 20.96
CA ALA A 369 24.73 16.74 22.09
C ALA A 369 25.85 16.72 23.14
N SER A 370 25.45 16.62 24.41
CA SER A 370 26.43 16.37 25.48
C SER A 370 27.02 14.96 25.39
N GLY A 371 28.25 14.79 25.87
CA GLY A 371 28.89 13.47 25.93
C GLY A 371 28.18 12.45 26.84
N GLU A 372 27.27 12.88 27.72
CA GLU A 372 26.39 11.98 28.48
C GLU A 372 25.26 11.43 27.59
N VAL A 373 24.59 12.30 26.82
CA VAL A 373 23.54 11.89 25.87
C VAL A 373 24.08 10.92 24.83
N LEU A 374 25.27 11.18 24.28
CA LEU A 374 25.91 10.29 23.31
C LEU A 374 26.29 8.91 23.90
N ARG A 375 26.59 8.82 25.20
CA ARG A 375 26.88 7.54 25.86
C ARG A 375 25.61 6.74 26.17
N GLN A 376 24.50 7.42 26.39
CA GLN A 376 23.18 6.79 26.61
C GLN A 376 22.48 6.39 25.30
N ALA A 377 22.93 6.94 24.17
CA ALA A 377 22.46 6.60 22.84
C ALA A 377 22.70 5.11 22.52
N ARG A 378 21.62 4.32 22.42
CA ARG A 378 21.71 2.92 21.98
C ARG A 378 22.00 2.85 20.48
N ALA A 379 22.80 1.87 20.07
CA ALA A 379 22.86 1.46 18.68
C ALA A 379 21.52 0.78 18.33
N GLU A 380 20.67 1.46 17.55
CA GLU A 380 19.54 0.78 16.91
C GLU A 380 20.08 -0.18 15.84
N ALA A 381 19.60 -1.42 15.89
CA ALA A 381 19.95 -2.47 14.93
C ALA A 381 19.60 -2.02 13.50
N GLU A 382 20.56 -2.13 12.59
CA GLU A 382 20.32 -1.96 11.16
C GLU A 382 19.35 -3.04 10.67
N GLY A 383 18.46 -2.68 9.74
CA GLY A 383 17.44 -3.59 9.22
C GLY A 383 18.09 -4.77 8.50
N VAL A 384 17.90 -5.98 9.03
CA VAL A 384 18.37 -7.22 8.41
C VAL A 384 17.61 -7.44 7.09
N SER A 385 18.33 -7.56 5.99
CA SER A 385 17.76 -8.06 4.73
C SER A 385 17.59 -9.58 4.86
N VAL A 386 16.35 -10.06 4.72
CA VAL A 386 15.99 -11.48 4.86
C VAL A 386 15.24 -11.92 3.62
N GLU A 387 15.53 -13.14 3.18
CA GLU A 387 14.85 -13.81 2.09
C GLU A 387 14.18 -15.10 2.58
N TYR A 388 12.93 -15.30 2.19
CA TYR A 388 12.15 -16.51 2.46
C TYR A 388 11.84 -17.20 1.14
N ARG A 389 12.57 -18.27 0.84
CA ARG A 389 12.23 -19.15 -0.26
C ARG A 389 11.09 -20.06 0.18
N LEU A 390 9.94 -19.95 -0.47
CA LEU A 390 8.79 -20.74 -0.12
C LEU A 390 8.91 -22.17 -0.68
N PRO A 391 8.54 -23.21 0.09
CA PRO A 391 8.65 -24.58 -0.37
C PRO A 391 7.59 -24.89 -1.43
N GLY A 392 8.00 -25.52 -2.53
CA GLY A 392 7.12 -25.97 -3.61
C GLY A 392 6.68 -24.87 -4.57
N SER A 393 5.85 -25.26 -5.54
CA SER A 393 5.35 -24.35 -6.57
C SER A 393 4.15 -23.54 -6.06
N THR A 394 4.25 -22.21 -6.03
CA THR A 394 3.20 -21.31 -5.51
C THR A 394 2.42 -20.66 -6.66
N GLY A 395 1.12 -20.41 -6.45
CA GLY A 395 0.28 -19.65 -7.37
C GLY A 395 -0.20 -18.34 -6.73
N LEU A 396 -0.05 -17.23 -7.42
CA LEU A 396 -0.57 -15.91 -7.03
C LEU A 396 -1.18 -15.22 -8.24
N ALA A 397 -2.49 -14.98 -8.19
CA ALA A 397 -3.20 -14.26 -9.25
C ALA A 397 -2.96 -12.75 -9.12
N SER A 398 -3.05 -12.02 -10.23
CA SER A 398 -3.02 -10.56 -10.22
C SER A 398 -4.41 -10.00 -9.93
N ARG A 399 -4.63 -9.54 -8.69
CA ARG A 399 -5.94 -9.13 -8.19
C ARG A 399 -5.82 -8.18 -7.00
N ALA A 400 -6.88 -7.42 -6.75
CA ALA A 400 -6.88 -6.33 -5.76
C ALA A 400 -6.91 -6.80 -4.29
N ASP A 401 -7.42 -8.00 -4.03
CA ASP A 401 -7.51 -8.58 -2.69
C ASP A 401 -6.20 -9.23 -2.24
N GLN A 402 -6.09 -9.35 -0.92
CA GLN A 402 -4.93 -9.88 -0.24
C GLN A 402 -4.88 -11.40 -0.34
N GLN A 403 -3.72 -11.93 -0.73
CA GLN A 403 -3.45 -13.37 -0.79
C GLN A 403 -2.51 -13.75 0.36
N LEU A 404 -2.89 -14.75 1.14
CA LEU A 404 -2.07 -15.25 2.26
C LEU A 404 -1.17 -16.38 1.77
N VAL A 405 0.13 -16.26 2.02
CA VAL A 405 1.11 -17.30 1.68
C VAL A 405 1.88 -17.69 2.94
N LYS A 406 1.96 -18.98 3.22
CA LYS A 406 2.64 -19.50 4.40
C LYS A 406 4.17 -19.46 4.22
N ILE A 407 4.87 -18.88 5.17
CA ILE A 407 6.34 -18.86 5.23
C ILE A 407 6.85 -20.05 6.05
N ALA A 408 6.35 -20.20 7.29
CA ALA A 408 6.80 -21.23 8.20
C ALA A 408 5.72 -21.62 9.21
N ASP A 409 5.77 -22.86 9.69
CA ASP A 409 5.10 -23.28 10.92
C ASP A 409 6.18 -23.67 11.93
N LEU A 410 6.23 -22.97 13.04
CA LEU A 410 7.23 -23.17 14.08
C LEU A 410 6.54 -23.60 15.37
N ASN A 411 7.24 -24.41 16.18
CA ASN A 411 6.81 -24.73 17.53
C ASN A 411 7.92 -24.32 18.49
N LEU A 412 7.80 -23.11 19.03
CA LEU A 412 8.84 -22.48 19.83
C LEU A 412 8.67 -22.85 21.30
N LYS A 413 9.78 -23.04 22.01
CA LYS A 413 9.77 -23.19 23.46
C LYS A 413 9.33 -21.87 24.10
N ALA A 414 8.46 -21.98 25.11
CA ALA A 414 7.96 -20.80 25.80
C ALA A 414 7.70 -21.05 27.28
N SER A 415 7.92 -20.02 28.10
CA SER A 415 7.52 -20.01 29.50
C SER A 415 6.35 -19.04 29.70
N PHE A 416 5.35 -19.45 30.48
CA PHE A 416 4.13 -18.66 30.68
C PHE A 416 4.10 -18.03 32.06
N ALA A 417 3.51 -16.85 32.16
CA ALA A 417 3.26 -16.18 33.42
C ALA A 417 2.00 -15.33 33.38
N PHE A 418 1.32 -15.28 34.52
CA PHE A 418 0.28 -14.28 34.76
C PHE A 418 0.94 -12.96 35.15
N VAL A 419 0.61 -11.86 34.48
CA VAL A 419 1.20 -10.55 34.70
C VAL A 419 0.09 -9.56 35.07
N GLY A 420 0.18 -8.98 36.25
CA GLY A 420 -0.75 -7.94 36.73
C GLY A 420 -0.01 -6.62 36.94
N THR A 421 -0.53 -5.53 36.38
CA THR A 421 0.07 -4.19 36.54
C THR A 421 -0.98 -3.21 37.08
N PRO A 422 -1.23 -3.19 38.40
CA PRO A 422 -2.41 -2.54 39.01
C PRO A 422 -2.52 -1.03 38.74
N VAL A 423 -1.40 -0.32 38.62
CA VAL A 423 -1.40 1.11 38.26
C VAL A 423 -1.85 1.37 36.82
N LEU A 424 -1.80 0.36 35.93
CA LEU A 424 -2.23 0.47 34.54
C LEU A 424 -3.60 -0.16 34.30
N SER A 425 -3.90 -1.29 34.94
CA SER A 425 -5.20 -1.97 34.84
C SER A 425 -5.45 -2.92 36.01
N ASP A 426 -6.72 -3.19 36.29
CA ASP A 426 -7.18 -4.22 37.22
C ASP A 426 -7.15 -5.65 36.64
N TYR A 427 -6.88 -5.77 35.34
CA TYR A 427 -6.74 -7.04 34.64
C TYR A 427 -5.37 -7.70 34.85
N VAL A 428 -5.39 -9.03 34.81
CA VAL A 428 -4.19 -9.87 34.76
C VAL A 428 -4.14 -10.54 33.39
N TYR A 429 -2.98 -10.46 32.73
CA TYR A 429 -2.76 -11.00 31.40
C TYR A 429 -1.99 -12.31 31.49
N LEU A 430 -2.30 -13.27 30.62
CA LEU A 430 -1.43 -14.40 30.37
C LEU A 430 -0.41 -13.99 29.31
N GLU A 431 0.86 -14.01 29.66
CA GLU A 431 1.96 -13.73 28.74
C GLU A 431 2.87 -14.95 28.65
N ALA A 432 3.54 -15.10 27.51
CA ALA A 432 4.60 -16.08 27.33
C ALA A 432 5.88 -15.40 26.86
N GLU A 433 7.00 -15.85 27.41
CA GLU A 433 8.33 -15.56 26.90
C GLU A 433 8.74 -16.72 26.00
N ALA A 434 8.74 -16.50 24.69
CA ALA A 434 9.12 -17.50 23.69
C ALA A 434 10.56 -17.26 23.20
N THR A 435 11.26 -18.32 22.82
CA THR A 435 12.60 -18.22 22.21
C THR A 435 12.54 -18.68 20.75
N ASN A 436 13.07 -17.88 19.83
CA ASN A 436 13.20 -18.28 18.43
C ASN A 436 14.38 -19.26 18.27
N ASP A 437 14.15 -20.54 18.50
CA ASP A 437 15.13 -21.62 18.30
C ASP A 437 15.16 -22.15 16.85
N SER A 438 14.47 -21.48 15.92
CA SER A 438 14.44 -21.84 14.50
C SER A 438 15.54 -21.15 13.67
N GLU A 439 15.72 -21.58 12.43
CA GLU A 439 16.57 -20.89 11.43
C GLU A 439 15.86 -19.71 10.75
N THR A 440 14.57 -19.50 11.05
CA THR A 440 13.74 -18.46 10.43
C THR A 440 13.77 -17.20 11.28
N VAL A 441 14.25 -16.09 10.71
CA VAL A 441 14.09 -14.77 11.34
C VAL A 441 12.60 -14.39 11.34
N LEU A 442 12.08 -13.90 12.46
CA LEU A 442 10.70 -13.42 12.53
C LEU A 442 10.73 -11.91 12.33
N LEU A 443 10.18 -11.42 11.23
CA LEU A 443 10.07 -9.98 10.99
C LEU A 443 9.02 -9.34 11.88
N GLU A 444 9.22 -8.05 12.19
CA GLU A 444 8.20 -7.28 12.87
C GLU A 444 6.86 -7.33 12.10
N GLY A 445 5.78 -7.68 12.80
CA GLY A 445 4.47 -7.84 12.18
C GLY A 445 3.35 -8.13 13.17
N SER A 446 2.11 -7.89 12.75
CA SER A 446 0.95 -8.14 13.59
C SER A 446 0.72 -9.64 13.79
N TYR A 447 0.40 -10.03 15.01
CA TYR A 447 -0.07 -11.37 15.33
C TYR A 447 -1.48 -11.39 15.90
N THR A 448 -2.14 -12.52 15.71
CA THR A 448 -3.36 -12.89 16.40
C THR A 448 -3.06 -14.04 17.35
N SER A 449 -3.42 -13.91 18.63
CA SER A 449 -3.19 -14.96 19.62
C SER A 449 -4.45 -15.79 19.89
N TYR A 450 -4.22 -17.09 20.07
CA TYR A 450 -5.23 -18.07 20.42
C TYR A 450 -4.75 -18.88 21.63
N LEU A 451 -5.64 -19.10 22.60
CA LEU A 451 -5.42 -19.98 23.75
C LEU A 451 -6.51 -21.06 23.75
N ASP A 452 -6.12 -22.33 23.81
CA ASP A 452 -7.04 -23.48 23.79
C ASP A 452 -8.05 -23.40 22.63
N GLY A 453 -7.56 -23.02 21.44
CA GLY A 453 -8.37 -22.88 20.23
C GLY A 453 -9.24 -21.63 20.14
N ARG A 454 -9.29 -20.78 21.18
CA ARG A 454 -10.12 -19.56 21.22
C ARG A 454 -9.29 -18.31 20.96
N PHE A 455 -9.84 -17.34 20.23
CA PHE A 455 -9.22 -16.04 20.02
C PHE A 455 -9.12 -15.27 21.35
N VAL A 456 -7.94 -14.72 21.65
CA VAL A 456 -7.69 -14.00 22.92
C VAL A 456 -7.10 -12.60 22.73
N GLY A 457 -6.62 -12.25 21.53
CA GLY A 457 -6.15 -10.89 21.27
C GLY A 457 -5.33 -10.73 19.99
N ARG A 458 -4.87 -9.50 19.77
CA ARG A 458 -3.95 -9.12 18.70
C ARG A 458 -2.89 -8.18 19.25
N SER A 459 -1.68 -8.28 18.73
CA SER A 459 -0.59 -7.35 19.03
C SER A 459 0.48 -7.44 17.93
N VAL A 460 1.70 -7.02 18.20
CA VAL A 460 2.83 -6.98 17.25
C VAL A 460 3.98 -7.81 17.81
N ILE A 461 4.58 -8.66 16.97
CA ILE A 461 5.87 -9.31 17.24
C ILE A 461 6.95 -8.33 16.78
N PRO A 462 8.03 -8.10 17.55
CA PRO A 462 9.19 -7.34 17.07
C PRO A 462 9.97 -8.12 16.00
N LEU A 463 11.04 -7.53 15.45
CA LEU A 463 12.05 -8.33 14.75
C LEU A 463 12.74 -9.25 15.77
N VAL A 464 12.72 -10.56 15.51
CA VAL A 464 13.33 -11.58 16.37
C VAL A 464 14.30 -12.43 15.54
N GLY A 465 15.59 -12.25 15.81
CA GLY A 465 16.66 -13.05 15.25
C GLY A 465 16.69 -14.47 15.82
N ARG A 466 17.61 -15.29 15.28
CA ARG A 466 17.84 -16.65 15.78
C ARG A 466 18.41 -16.61 17.21
N GLY A 467 17.82 -17.40 18.09
CA GLY A 467 18.20 -17.52 19.50
C GLY A 467 17.68 -16.40 20.40
N GLU A 468 17.04 -15.37 19.85
CA GLU A 468 16.47 -14.27 20.64
C GLU A 468 15.14 -14.69 21.30
N SER A 469 14.92 -14.16 22.51
CA SER A 469 13.64 -14.31 23.22
C SER A 469 12.74 -13.09 23.02
N PHE A 470 11.44 -13.31 23.04
CA PHE A 470 10.44 -12.27 22.86
C PHE A 470 9.14 -12.59 23.62
N GLY A 471 8.48 -11.54 24.09
CA GLY A 471 7.21 -11.62 24.80
C GLY A 471 6.01 -11.68 23.86
N VAL A 472 5.05 -12.54 24.20
CA VAL A 472 3.77 -12.67 23.49
C VAL A 472 2.60 -12.71 24.49
N GLY A 473 1.51 -12.01 24.15
CA GLY A 473 0.32 -11.92 24.98
C GLY A 473 -0.79 -12.88 24.52
N PHE A 474 -1.35 -13.62 25.48
CA PHE A 474 -2.48 -14.54 25.31
C PHE A 474 -3.75 -14.04 25.98
N GLY A 475 -3.88 -12.70 26.10
CA GLY A 475 -5.09 -12.04 26.55
C GLY A 475 -5.28 -12.02 28.07
N ILE A 476 -6.44 -11.51 28.48
CA ILE A 476 -6.81 -11.35 29.90
C ILE A 476 -7.25 -12.70 30.47
N ASP A 477 -6.76 -13.03 31.65
CA ASP A 477 -7.32 -14.10 32.47
C ASP A 477 -8.51 -13.57 33.29
N SER A 478 -9.71 -13.99 32.94
CA SER A 478 -10.94 -13.50 33.59
C SER A 478 -11.10 -13.95 35.05
N GLN A 479 -10.30 -14.91 35.52
CA GLN A 479 -10.36 -15.46 36.88
C GLN A 479 -9.27 -14.89 37.80
N LEU A 480 -8.49 -13.91 37.33
CA LEU A 480 -7.50 -13.19 38.12
C LEU A 480 -7.80 -11.69 38.07
N ARG A 481 -7.71 -11.03 39.21
CA ARG A 481 -7.89 -9.57 39.32
C ARG A 481 -6.84 -8.99 40.24
N VAL A 482 -6.45 -7.76 39.95
CA VAL A 482 -5.54 -7.00 40.80
C VAL A 482 -6.13 -5.64 41.13
N SER A 483 -5.80 -5.11 42.32
CA SER A 483 -6.15 -3.74 42.69
C SER A 483 -4.95 -3.00 43.28
N ARG A 484 -5.05 -1.68 43.35
CA ARG A 484 -4.07 -0.79 43.98
C ARG A 484 -4.77 0.27 44.80
N ASP A 485 -4.43 0.32 46.08
CA ASP A 485 -4.99 1.25 47.05
C ASP A 485 -3.88 2.03 47.75
N VAL A 486 -4.09 3.33 47.98
CA VAL A 486 -3.22 4.13 48.85
C VAL A 486 -3.63 3.84 50.29
N ILE A 487 -2.74 3.23 51.08
CA ILE A 487 -3.00 3.01 52.51
C ILE A 487 -2.65 4.26 53.31
N GLU A 488 -1.52 4.89 52.97
CA GLU A 488 -1.01 6.03 53.72
C GLU A 488 -0.30 7.01 52.79
N LYS A 489 -0.53 8.30 53.05
CA LYS A 489 0.30 9.40 52.56
C LYS A 489 0.65 10.27 53.76
N LYS A 490 1.92 10.32 54.12
CA LYS A 490 2.44 11.14 55.21
C LYS A 490 3.36 12.21 54.64
N ASP A 491 3.16 13.45 55.07
CA ASP A 491 3.92 14.62 54.58
C ASP A 491 4.47 15.39 55.78
N GLU A 492 5.79 15.46 55.90
CA GLU A 492 6.48 16.05 57.04
C GLU A 492 7.69 16.88 56.59
N ILE A 493 8.05 17.90 57.36
CA ILE A 493 9.29 18.66 57.17
C ILE A 493 10.34 18.12 58.15
N LYS A 494 11.48 17.66 57.64
CA LYS A 494 12.62 17.17 58.43
C LYS A 494 13.92 17.81 57.95
N GLY A 495 14.61 18.52 58.84
CA GLY A 495 15.94 19.08 58.53
C GLY A 495 15.98 20.09 57.37
N GLY A 496 14.88 20.80 57.11
CA GLY A 496 14.78 21.74 55.99
C GLY A 496 14.26 21.13 54.68
N ASN A 497 14.20 19.81 54.58
CA ASN A 497 13.61 19.09 53.45
C ASN A 497 12.17 18.67 53.76
N ARG A 498 11.35 18.54 52.73
CA ARG A 498 10.04 17.91 52.78
C ARG A 498 10.20 16.42 52.48
N LEU A 499 9.70 15.58 53.36
CA LEU A 499 9.70 14.13 53.26
C LEU A 499 8.26 13.65 53.10
N VAL A 500 7.93 13.12 51.93
CA VAL A 500 6.62 12.54 51.65
C VAL A 500 6.76 11.02 51.58
N THR A 501 6.05 10.32 52.45
CA THR A 501 6.00 8.85 52.50
C THR A 501 4.69 8.38 51.92
N TYR A 502 4.76 7.43 50.99
CA TYR A 502 3.61 6.76 50.42
C TYR A 502 3.65 5.28 50.75
N LYS A 503 2.54 4.74 51.27
CA LYS A 503 2.33 3.31 51.46
C LYS A 503 1.16 2.85 50.60
N TYR A 504 1.41 1.83 49.80
CA TYR A 504 0.42 1.25 48.89
C TYR A 504 0.10 -0.18 49.29
N ARG A 505 -1.15 -0.59 49.00
CA ARG A 505 -1.60 -1.96 48.99
C ARG A 505 -1.86 -2.38 47.57
N LEU A 506 -1.35 -3.53 47.20
CA LEU A 506 -1.74 -4.25 46.00
C LEU A 506 -2.49 -5.51 46.45
N THR A 507 -3.63 -5.80 45.83
CA THR A 507 -4.33 -7.05 46.09
C THR A 507 -4.33 -7.92 44.83
N VAL A 508 -4.30 -9.23 45.01
CA VAL A 508 -4.45 -10.22 43.94
C VAL A 508 -5.54 -11.20 44.33
N ALA A 509 -6.61 -11.23 43.54
CA ALA A 509 -7.72 -12.17 43.70
C ALA A 509 -7.58 -13.33 42.71
N ASN A 510 -7.77 -14.56 43.19
CA ASN A 510 -7.71 -15.78 42.41
C ASN A 510 -9.02 -16.58 42.51
N TYR A 511 -9.82 -16.51 41.45
CA TYR A 511 -11.08 -17.25 41.30
C TYR A 511 -10.88 -18.63 40.67
N LYS A 512 -9.63 -19.08 40.45
CA LYS A 512 -9.33 -20.40 39.89
C LYS A 512 -9.39 -21.48 40.96
N SER A 513 -9.54 -22.72 40.50
CA SER A 513 -9.49 -23.93 41.33
C SER A 513 -8.07 -24.38 41.68
N ALA A 514 -7.03 -23.67 41.21
CA ALA A 514 -5.62 -23.96 41.45
C ALA A 514 -4.87 -22.72 41.96
N GLU A 515 -3.80 -22.96 42.72
CA GLU A 515 -2.82 -21.93 43.06
C GLU A 515 -2.09 -21.47 41.80
N VAL A 516 -1.83 -20.17 41.70
CA VAL A 516 -1.06 -19.58 40.59
C VAL A 516 0.03 -18.67 41.11
N VAL A 517 1.05 -18.45 40.28
CA VAL A 517 2.05 -17.41 40.51
C VAL A 517 1.72 -16.22 39.60
N VAL A 518 1.55 -15.04 40.20
CA VAL A 518 1.30 -13.78 39.48
C VAL A 518 2.54 -12.90 39.59
N ARG A 519 3.10 -12.51 38.44
CA ARG A 519 4.10 -11.45 38.31
C ARG A 519 3.39 -10.12 38.51
N LEU A 520 3.49 -9.59 39.72
CA LEU A 520 2.88 -8.31 40.09
C LEU A 520 3.89 -7.20 39.79
N MET A 521 3.53 -6.32 38.87
CA MET A 521 4.36 -5.24 38.36
C MET A 521 3.87 -3.90 38.89
N GLU A 522 4.76 -3.06 39.37
CA GLU A 522 4.46 -1.71 39.83
C GLU A 522 5.63 -0.77 39.57
N ARG A 523 5.48 0.52 39.86
CA ARG A 523 6.58 1.48 39.76
C ARG A 523 6.62 2.44 40.95
N ILE A 524 7.83 2.87 41.26
CA ILE A 524 8.08 4.12 42.00
C ILE A 524 8.54 5.18 41.00
N PRO A 525 8.33 6.48 41.28
CA PRO A 525 8.83 7.52 40.39
C PRO A 525 10.35 7.45 40.29
N ALA A 526 10.90 7.88 39.16
CA ALA A 526 12.33 8.00 38.92
C ALA A 526 12.66 9.47 38.66
N ALA A 527 13.72 9.98 39.29
CA ALA A 527 14.19 11.35 39.11
C ALA A 527 15.55 11.32 38.37
N PRO A 528 15.65 11.94 37.18
CA PRO A 528 16.92 12.03 36.45
C PRO A 528 17.89 13.03 37.08
N ARG A 529 17.38 13.98 37.87
CA ARG A 529 18.15 14.98 38.61
C ARG A 529 18.22 14.61 40.09
N ALA A 530 19.27 15.06 40.76
CA ALA A 530 19.51 14.78 42.18
C ALA A 530 18.73 15.70 43.14
N ASP A 531 17.80 16.52 42.63
CA ASP A 531 16.96 17.47 43.37
C ASP A 531 15.80 16.80 44.13
N ILE A 532 15.43 15.57 43.74
CA ILE A 532 14.48 14.73 44.47
C ILE A 532 15.12 13.37 44.74
N ARG A 533 15.29 13.01 46.01
CA ARG A 533 15.75 11.69 46.43
C ARG A 533 14.56 10.76 46.63
N ILE A 534 14.52 9.68 45.86
CA ILE A 534 13.43 8.68 45.91
C ILE A 534 14.01 7.37 46.40
N ASN A 535 13.47 6.86 47.52
CA ASN A 535 13.93 5.61 48.13
C ASN A 535 12.75 4.65 48.29
N LEU A 536 12.95 3.39 47.88
CA LEU A 536 12.09 2.29 48.32
C LEU A 536 12.46 1.94 49.76
N ALA A 537 11.50 2.00 50.68
CA ALA A 537 11.71 1.73 52.09
C ALA A 537 11.45 0.26 52.43
N GLU A 538 10.18 -0.12 52.56
CA GLU A 538 9.75 -1.46 52.98
C GLU A 538 8.89 -2.11 51.90
N THR A 539 9.01 -3.42 51.75
CA THR A 539 8.10 -4.26 50.96
C THR A 539 7.68 -5.46 51.81
N SER A 540 6.39 -5.81 51.81
CA SER A 540 5.92 -6.99 52.58
C SER A 540 6.31 -8.32 51.94
N GLU A 541 6.67 -8.30 50.66
CA GLU A 541 7.18 -9.45 49.90
C GLU A 541 8.54 -9.10 49.28
N GLU A 542 9.39 -10.10 49.13
CA GLU A 542 10.69 -9.93 48.48
C GLU A 542 10.51 -9.63 46.99
N LEU A 543 11.24 -8.62 46.48
CA LEU A 543 11.27 -8.35 45.04
C LEU A 543 11.86 -9.52 44.26
N SER A 544 11.44 -9.67 43.00
CA SER A 544 11.91 -10.73 42.12
C SER A 544 13.44 -10.69 41.95
N LYS A 545 14.05 -11.88 41.99
CA LYS A 545 15.49 -12.10 41.76
C LYS A 545 15.83 -12.38 40.31
N ASP A 546 14.87 -12.22 39.40
CA ASP A 546 15.09 -12.41 37.97
C ASP A 546 16.20 -11.49 37.45
N ARG A 547 17.20 -12.07 36.77
CA ARG A 547 18.42 -11.35 36.38
C ARG A 547 18.15 -10.24 35.37
N LEU A 548 17.21 -10.44 34.43
CA LEU A 548 16.90 -9.45 33.40
C LEU A 548 16.11 -8.29 34.01
N TYR A 549 15.15 -8.58 34.89
CA TYR A 549 14.44 -7.58 35.67
C TYR A 549 15.40 -6.68 36.48
N LEU A 550 16.32 -7.29 37.24
CA LEU A 550 17.27 -6.57 38.08
C LEU A 550 18.22 -5.68 37.26
N ARG A 551 18.59 -6.11 36.06
CA ARG A 551 19.47 -5.36 35.16
C ARG A 551 18.76 -4.21 34.45
N ASP A 552 17.58 -4.47 33.89
CA ASP A 552 16.99 -3.58 32.87
C ASP A 552 15.83 -2.72 33.37
N GLN A 553 15.09 -3.21 34.38
CA GLN A 553 13.84 -2.60 34.83
C GLN A 553 13.97 -2.02 36.24
N ARG A 554 14.57 -2.74 37.19
CA ARG A 554 14.72 -2.29 38.59
C ARG A 554 15.42 -0.93 38.72
N PRO A 555 16.52 -0.64 37.99
CA PRO A 555 17.18 0.67 38.06
C PRO A 555 16.31 1.83 37.58
N LYS A 556 15.24 1.55 36.82
CA LYS A 556 14.28 2.54 36.30
C LYS A 556 13.07 2.73 37.22
N GLY A 557 13.12 2.22 38.44
CA GLY A 557 12.03 2.34 39.42
C GLY A 557 10.92 1.30 39.27
N VAL A 558 11.07 0.30 38.39
CA VAL A 558 10.08 -0.79 38.27
C VAL A 558 10.24 -1.78 39.42
N LEU A 559 9.12 -2.11 40.07
CA LEU A 559 9.01 -3.12 41.11
C LEU A 559 8.34 -4.36 40.52
N ARG A 560 8.86 -5.55 40.87
CA ARG A 560 8.29 -6.83 40.47
C ARG A 560 8.29 -7.78 41.65
N TRP A 561 7.16 -8.42 41.90
CA TRP A 561 7.04 -9.57 42.81
C TRP A 561 6.53 -10.79 42.05
N ASP A 562 6.96 -11.98 42.45
CA ASP A 562 6.42 -13.24 41.94
C ASP A 562 5.53 -13.86 43.04
N VAL A 563 4.26 -13.44 43.08
CA VAL A 563 3.35 -13.70 44.20
C VAL A 563 2.64 -15.03 44.02
N LYS A 564 2.78 -15.95 44.97
CA LYS A 564 1.96 -17.18 45.03
C LYS A 564 0.58 -16.83 45.57
N VAL A 565 -0.45 -17.09 44.78
CA VAL A 565 -1.84 -16.78 45.10
C VAL A 565 -2.64 -18.08 45.19
N PRO A 566 -3.03 -18.52 46.40
CA PRO A 566 -3.78 -19.75 46.60
C PRO A 566 -5.07 -19.80 45.77
N LYS A 567 -5.56 -21.00 45.49
CA LYS A 567 -6.87 -21.20 44.84
C LYS A 567 -7.97 -20.54 45.67
N GLY A 568 -8.94 -19.90 45.00
CA GLY A 568 -10.08 -19.28 45.67
C GLY A 568 -9.78 -18.07 46.57
N ALA A 569 -8.55 -17.53 46.56
CA ALA A 569 -8.15 -16.36 47.33
C ALA A 569 -8.94 -15.12 46.89
N THR A 570 -10.10 -14.88 47.51
CA THR A 570 -11.10 -13.88 47.12
C THR A 570 -11.68 -13.19 48.36
N GLY A 571 -12.30 -12.02 48.19
CA GLY A 571 -12.87 -11.27 49.31
C GLY A 571 -11.82 -10.92 50.36
N ALA A 572 -12.01 -11.36 51.60
CA ALA A 572 -11.06 -11.11 52.69
C ALA A 572 -9.76 -11.93 52.58
N ASP A 573 -9.76 -13.00 51.78
CA ASP A 573 -8.63 -13.92 51.63
C ASP A 573 -7.74 -13.60 50.42
N THR A 574 -7.95 -12.44 49.76
CA THR A 574 -7.09 -12.00 48.65
C THR A 574 -5.64 -11.85 49.11
N ARG A 575 -4.68 -12.15 48.22
CA ARG A 575 -3.27 -12.00 48.57
C ARG A 575 -2.89 -10.52 48.50
N GLU A 576 -2.39 -9.98 49.62
CA GLU A 576 -1.95 -8.59 49.70
C GLU A 576 -0.42 -8.47 49.58
N VAL A 577 0.04 -7.46 48.84
CA VAL A 577 1.43 -7.01 48.82
C VAL A 577 1.44 -5.52 49.13
N THR A 578 2.20 -5.11 50.14
CA THR A 578 2.38 -3.70 50.47
C THR A 578 3.80 -3.25 50.16
N TYR A 579 3.93 -1.99 49.73
CA TYR A 579 5.22 -1.36 49.58
C TYR A 579 5.16 0.11 50.00
N THR A 580 6.28 0.58 50.53
CA THR A 580 6.45 1.96 51.00
C THR A 580 7.62 2.59 50.27
N TYR A 581 7.44 3.80 49.75
CA TYR A 581 8.55 4.61 49.26
C TYR A 581 8.47 6.03 49.80
N THR A 582 9.62 6.69 49.83
CA THR A 582 9.76 8.08 50.29
C THR A 582 10.29 8.96 49.18
N MET A 583 9.78 10.18 49.12
CA MET A 583 10.31 11.27 48.30
C MET A 583 10.82 12.36 49.23
N GLU A 584 12.09 12.74 49.09
CA GLU A 584 12.73 13.80 49.85
C GLU A 584 13.21 14.89 48.89
N TYR A 585 12.78 16.12 49.12
CA TYR A 585 13.13 17.28 48.28
C TYR A 585 13.08 18.57 49.10
N ASP A 586 13.57 19.67 48.54
CA ASP A 586 13.56 20.98 49.22
C ASP A 586 12.13 21.41 49.56
N LYS A 587 11.91 21.87 50.79
CA LYS A 587 10.57 22.28 51.28
C LYS A 587 9.94 23.45 50.51
N GLN A 588 10.72 24.23 49.77
CA GLN A 588 10.25 25.34 48.93
C GLN A 588 9.80 24.87 47.54
N MET A 589 10.04 23.61 47.21
CA MET A 589 9.69 23.03 45.91
C MET A 589 8.42 22.19 46.03
N ASP A 590 7.70 22.05 44.92
CA ASP A 590 6.57 21.11 44.79
C ASP A 590 6.87 20.07 43.70
N VAL A 591 6.31 18.87 43.87
CA VAL A 591 6.44 17.80 42.88
C VAL A 591 5.41 18.03 41.77
N ALA A 592 5.89 18.28 40.57
CA ALA A 592 5.08 18.29 39.35
C ALA A 592 5.34 17.01 38.54
N GLY A 593 4.35 16.58 37.75
CA GLY A 593 4.55 15.50 36.78
C GLY A 593 5.57 15.91 35.71
N GLY A 594 6.55 15.04 35.43
CA GLY A 594 7.47 15.20 34.31
C GLY A 594 6.78 14.91 32.98
N ARG A 595 7.23 15.57 31.90
CA ARG A 595 6.87 15.20 30.53
C ARG A 595 7.75 14.07 30.03
#